data_AF-A0A1G2FFD1-F1
#
_entry.id   AF-A0A1G2FFD1-F1
#
_cell.length_a   1.000
_cell.length_b   1.000
_cell.length_c   1.000
_cell.angle_alpha   90.00
_cell.angle_beta   90.00
_cell.angle_gamma   90.00
#
_symmetry.space_group_name_H-M   'P 1'
#
loop_
_entity.id
_entity.type
_entity.pdbx_description
1 polymer ?
#
loop_
_entity_poly.entity_id
_entity_poly.type
_entity_poly.pdbx_seq_one_letter_code
_entity_poly.pdbx_strand_id
1 'polypeptide(L)'
;MLKIIEESENLDYDKIPWGTVGEFEDYDKTDISKCILQSFGRPEKGLELHFENGKHATITPKTSLGYNQINDIERGLKNFIGKFYEEILNTDFGPKVSRIPEY
;
A
#
# COMPACT_ATOMS: atom_id res chain seq x y z
N MET A 1 3.86 -1.55 -18.88
CA MET A 1 3.42 -0.31 -18.22
C MET A 1 2.07 -0.57 -17.60
N LEU A 2 1.79 0.12 -16.48
CA LEU A 2 0.75 -0.10 -15.45
C LEU A 2 1.31 -0.83 -14.22
N LYS A 3 1.74 -0.06 -13.21
CA LYS A 3 1.79 -0.54 -11.82
C LYS A 3 1.19 0.46 -10.86
N ILE A 4 0.01 0.98 -11.18
CA ILE A 4 -0.86 1.63 -10.19
C ILE A 4 -1.55 0.49 -9.42
N ILE A 5 -1.56 0.55 -8.08
CA ILE A 5 -2.21 -0.49 -7.25
C ILE A 5 -3.70 -0.56 -7.60
N GLU A 6 -4.31 0.59 -7.87
CA GLU A 6 -5.72 0.71 -8.28
C GLU A 6 -6.05 0.07 -9.63
N GLU A 7 -5.09 0.03 -10.55
CA GLU A 7 -5.30 -0.46 -11.93
C GLU A 7 -4.76 -1.89 -12.14
N SER A 8 -4.14 -2.48 -11.12
CA SER A 8 -3.56 -3.82 -11.25
C SER A 8 -4.64 -4.90 -11.25
N GLU A 9 -4.76 -5.64 -12.34
CA GLU A 9 -5.61 -6.85 -12.41
C GLU A 9 -5.12 -7.98 -11.49
N ASN A 10 -3.87 -7.91 -11.01
CA ASN A 10 -3.21 -8.94 -10.22
C ASN A 10 -3.27 -8.69 -8.71
N LEU A 11 -3.81 -7.54 -8.28
CA LEU A 11 -3.89 -7.14 -6.86
C LEU A 11 -5.34 -6.86 -6.44
N ASP A 12 -5.61 -7.08 -5.16
CA ASP A 12 -6.71 -6.45 -4.45
C ASP A 12 -6.18 -5.46 -3.43
N TYR A 13 -6.98 -4.47 -3.07
CA TYR A 13 -6.63 -3.52 -2.03
C TYR A 13 -7.87 -3.00 -1.31
N ASP A 14 -7.68 -2.59 -0.06
CA ASP A 14 -8.72 -1.92 0.71
C ASP A 14 -8.90 -0.49 0.22
N LYS A 15 -9.99 -0.20 -0.50
CA LYS A 15 -10.29 1.16 -0.98
C LYS A 15 -10.44 2.19 0.14
N ILE A 16 -10.81 1.73 1.34
CA ILE A 16 -11.00 2.56 2.52
C ILE A 16 -10.24 1.90 3.67
N PRO A 17 -9.25 2.58 4.28
CA PRO A 17 -8.57 2.09 5.45
C PRO A 17 -9.56 1.87 6.62
N TRP A 18 -9.36 0.79 7.36
CA TRP A 18 -10.23 0.37 8.46
C TRP A 18 -9.52 0.50 9.81
N GLY A 19 -10.27 0.69 10.90
CA GLY A 19 -9.72 0.74 12.26
C GLY A 19 -9.79 -0.62 12.94
N THR A 20 -8.96 -0.83 13.96
CA THR A 20 -9.07 -2.03 14.81
C THR A 20 -10.39 -2.04 15.56
N VAL A 21 -11.10 -3.17 15.54
CA VAL A 21 -12.41 -3.36 16.18
C VAL A 21 -12.27 -3.16 17.69
N GLY A 22 -12.82 -2.04 18.19
CA GLY A 22 -12.77 -1.68 19.62
C GLY A 22 -13.20 -0.24 19.89
N GLU A 23 -13.00 0.66 18.94
CA GLU A 23 -13.48 2.04 19.02
C GLU A 23 -14.77 2.17 18.20
N PHE A 24 -15.90 2.09 18.90
CA PHE A 24 -17.20 2.54 18.39
C PHE A 24 -17.16 4.06 18.23
N GLU A 25 -16.55 4.57 17.17
CA GLU A 25 -16.81 5.94 16.72
C GLU A 25 -16.48 6.05 15.23
N ASP A 26 -17.55 6.27 14.47
CA ASP A 26 -17.60 6.61 13.06
C ASP A 26 -17.05 5.58 12.05
N TYR A 27 -17.93 4.63 11.70
CA TYR A 27 -17.98 4.00 10.37
C TYR A 27 -18.24 5.01 9.23
N ASP A 28 -18.26 6.32 9.51
CA ASP A 28 -18.57 7.37 8.56
C ASP A 28 -17.27 8.08 8.13
N LYS A 29 -16.82 7.73 6.92
CA LYS A 29 -15.81 8.47 6.12
C LYS A 29 -14.39 8.50 6.71
N THR A 30 -13.69 7.36 6.63
CA THR A 30 -12.22 7.42 6.65
C THR A 30 -11.74 8.14 5.41
N ASP A 31 -11.22 9.35 5.59
CA ASP A 31 -10.65 10.17 4.54
C ASP A 31 -9.25 9.65 4.21
N ILE A 32 -9.08 9.09 3.01
CA ILE A 32 -7.78 8.57 2.54
C ILE A 32 -6.70 9.66 2.51
N SER A 33 -7.10 10.93 2.38
CA SER A 33 -6.20 12.09 2.44
C SER A 33 -5.69 12.41 3.85
N LYS A 34 -6.19 11.70 4.88
CA LYS A 34 -5.70 11.77 6.26
C LYS A 34 -4.92 10.54 6.70
N CYS A 35 -4.74 9.57 5.81
CA CYS A 35 -4.05 8.31 6.10
C CYS A 35 -2.58 8.42 5.71
N ILE A 36 -1.76 8.91 6.64
CA ILE A 36 -0.30 9.05 6.48
C ILE A 36 0.37 7.73 6.88
N LEU A 37 1.16 7.14 5.99
CA LEU A 37 1.82 5.86 6.21
C LEU A 37 2.87 5.99 7.33
N GLN A 38 2.64 5.27 8.42
CA GLN A 38 3.56 5.21 9.56
C GLN A 38 4.48 3.99 9.47
N SER A 39 3.92 2.83 9.13
CA SER A 39 4.68 1.59 8.99
C SER A 39 3.94 0.61 8.08
N PHE A 40 4.60 -0.48 7.69
CA PHE A 40 4.01 -1.54 6.91
C PHE A 40 4.64 -2.87 7.28
N GLY A 41 3.90 -3.95 7.08
CA GLY A 41 4.31 -5.30 7.38
C GLY A 41 3.76 -6.29 6.37
N ARG A 42 4.36 -7.48 6.31
CA ARG A 42 3.95 -8.52 5.37
C ARG A 42 3.42 -9.75 6.12
N PRO A 43 2.14 -9.75 6.51
CA PRO A 43 1.48 -10.96 6.99
C PRO A 43 1.34 -12.00 5.86
N GLU A 44 0.97 -13.24 6.20
CA GLU A 44 0.86 -14.35 5.23
C GLU A 44 -0.08 -14.04 4.04
N LYS A 45 -1.06 -13.16 4.23
CA LYS A 45 -2.12 -12.87 3.25
C LYS A 45 -1.81 -11.71 2.30
N GLY A 46 -0.75 -10.93 2.54
CA GLY A 46 -0.48 -9.75 1.72
C GLY A 46 0.42 -8.74 2.41
N LEU A 47 0.29 -7.48 2.00
CA LEU A 47 1.00 -6.33 2.54
C LEU A 47 0.02 -5.49 3.35
N GLU A 48 0.29 -5.32 4.63
CA GLU A 48 -0.49 -4.49 5.53
C GLU A 48 0.20 -3.14 5.72
N LEU A 49 -0.58 -2.07 5.58
CA LEU A 49 -0.17 -0.69 5.78
C LEU A 49 -0.79 -0.19 7.08
N HIS A 50 0.01 0.46 7.91
CA HIS A 50 -0.40 1.05 9.18
C HIS A 50 -0.24 2.57 9.09
N PHE A 51 -1.30 3.29 9.38
CA PHE A 51 -1.34 4.75 9.28
C PHE A 51 -1.29 5.41 10.66
N GLU A 52 -0.79 6.65 10.72
CA GLU A 52 -0.64 7.41 11.98
C GLU A 52 -1.96 7.64 12.72
N ASN A 53 -3.08 7.64 12.00
CA ASN A 53 -4.43 7.78 12.56
C ASN A 53 -4.99 6.46 13.14
N GLY A 54 -4.16 5.43 13.32
CA GLY A 54 -4.56 4.12 13.85
C GLY A 54 -5.39 3.29 12.88
N LYS A 55 -5.49 3.70 11.61
CA LYS A 55 -6.15 2.92 10.55
C LYS A 55 -5.15 2.01 9.84
N HIS A 56 -5.70 1.03 9.15
CA HIS A 56 -4.97 -0.04 8.47
C HIS A 56 -5.54 -0.24 7.07
N ALA A 57 -4.72 -0.65 6.12
CA ALA A 57 -5.16 -1.10 4.79
C ALA A 57 -4.33 -2.28 4.31
N THR A 58 -4.95 -3.19 3.58
CA THR A 58 -4.29 -4.38 3.04
C THR A 58 -4.22 -4.30 1.53
N ILE A 59 -3.09 -4.75 0.97
CA ILE A 59 -2.92 -5.03 -0.45
C ILE A 59 -2.62 -6.52 -0.59
N THR A 60 -3.45 -7.25 -1.32
CA THR A 60 -3.36 -8.71 -1.43
C THR A 60 -3.14 -9.15 -2.88
N PRO A 61 -2.40 -10.24 -3.13
CA PRO A 61 -2.22 -10.78 -4.46
C PRO A 61 -3.44 -11.61 -4.89
N LYS A 62 -4.00 -11.32 -6.07
CA LYS A 62 -5.05 -12.14 -6.72
C LYS A 62 -4.48 -13.31 -7.51
N THR A 63 -3.26 -13.15 -8.02
CA THR A 63 -2.59 -14.13 -8.90
C THR A 63 -1.15 -14.35 -8.44
N SER A 64 -0.50 -15.39 -8.98
CA SER A 64 0.93 -15.64 -8.76
C SER A 64 1.82 -14.46 -9.17
N LEU A 65 1.42 -13.68 -10.19
CA LEU A 65 2.12 -12.46 -10.60
C LEU A 65 1.92 -11.33 -9.58
N GLY A 66 0.76 -11.28 -8.92
CA GLY A 66 0.48 -10.36 -7.82
C GLY A 66 1.48 -10.48 -6.68
N TYR A 67 1.95 -11.69 -6.36
CA TYR A 67 2.99 -11.88 -5.34
C TYR A 67 4.30 -11.17 -5.68
N ASN A 68 4.69 -11.15 -6.96
CA ASN A 68 5.87 -10.42 -7.41
C ASN A 68 5.66 -8.90 -7.32
N GLN A 69 4.46 -8.42 -7.65
CA GLN A 69 4.12 -7.00 -7.49
C GLN A 69 4.15 -6.57 -6.02
N ILE A 70 3.64 -7.40 -5.10
CA ILE A 70 3.75 -7.14 -3.65
C ILE A 70 5.22 -6.99 -3.23
N ASN A 71 6.14 -7.83 -3.73
CA ASN A 71 7.58 -7.70 -3.45
C ASN A 71 8.15 -6.35 -3.92
N ASP A 72 7.68 -5.84 -5.05
CA ASP A 72 8.14 -4.55 -5.59
C ASP A 72 7.58 -3.38 -4.78
N ILE A 73 6.30 -3.44 -4.41
CA ILE A 73 5.62 -2.45 -3.57
C ILE A 73 6.31 -2.39 -2.20
N GLU A 74 6.50 -3.52 -1.53
CA GLU A 74 7.17 -3.61 -0.22
C GLU A 74 8.58 -2.98 -0.25
N ARG A 75 9.36 -3.22 -1.30
CA ARG A 75 10.69 -2.62 -1.47
C ARG A 75 10.62 -1.11 -1.68
N GLY A 76 9.61 -0.63 -2.41
CA GLY A 76 9.43 0.79 -2.69
C GLY A 76 8.90 1.58 -1.48
N LEU A 77 8.00 0.99 -0.69
CA LEU A 77 7.28 1.62 0.42
C LEU A 77 8.18 2.23 1.50
N LYS A 78 9.42 1.75 1.64
CA LYS A 78 10.41 2.37 2.55
C LYS A 78 10.60 3.86 2.27
N ASN A 79 10.39 4.31 1.03
CA ASN A 79 10.52 5.72 0.63
C ASN A 79 9.19 6.50 0.76
N PHE A 80 8.13 5.85 1.23
CA PHE A 80 6.77 6.40 1.34
C PHE A 80 6.31 6.54 2.80
N ILE A 81 7.17 6.30 3.78
CA ILE A 81 6.87 6.67 5.17
C ILE A 81 6.62 8.19 5.23
N GLY A 82 5.52 8.60 5.87
CA GLY A 82 5.06 9.98 5.90
C GLY A 82 4.26 10.42 4.67
N LYS A 83 3.95 9.52 3.73
CA LYS A 83 3.13 9.81 2.54
C LYS A 83 1.68 9.39 2.74
N PHE A 84 0.78 10.06 2.01
CA PHE A 84 -0.65 9.74 2.06
C PHE A 84 -0.97 8.44 1.33
N TYR A 85 -2.03 7.75 1.77
CA TYR A 85 -2.46 6.50 1.14
C TYR A 85 -2.81 6.68 -0.34
N GLU A 86 -3.43 7.79 -0.71
CA GLU A 86 -3.71 8.13 -2.11
C GLU A 86 -2.43 8.25 -2.96
N GLU A 87 -1.35 8.82 -2.42
CA GLU A 87 -0.05 8.86 -3.13
C GLU A 87 0.50 7.45 -3.36
N ILE A 88 0.34 6.54 -2.39
CA ILE A 88 0.79 5.15 -2.48
C ILE A 88 -0.02 4.41 -3.54
N LEU A 89 -1.35 4.55 -3.54
CA LEU A 89 -2.23 3.89 -4.50
C LEU A 89 -1.92 4.29 -5.95
N ASN A 90 -1.63 5.57 -6.18
CA ASN A 90 -1.34 6.16 -7.49
C ASN A 90 0.14 6.04 -7.94
N THR A 91 1.00 5.39 -7.14
CA THR A 91 2.43 5.27 -7.46
C THR A 91 2.72 4.04 -8.33
N ASP A 92 3.54 4.24 -9.38
CA ASP A 92 4.18 3.15 -10.10
C ASP A 92 5.39 2.59 -9.33
N PHE A 93 5.20 1.44 -8.69
CA PHE A 93 6.27 0.67 -8.03
C PHE A 93 7.08 -0.17 -9.04
N GLY A 94 7.39 0.40 -10.21
CA GLY A 94 8.14 -0.21 -11.30
C GLY A 94 9.38 -0.97 -10.80
N PRO A 95 9.90 -1.94 -11.59
CA PRO A 95 11.22 -2.46 -11.25
C PRO A 95 12.14 -1.23 -11.20
N LYS A 96 12.67 -0.90 -10.02
CA LYS A 96 13.77 0.06 -9.92
C LYS A 96 14.88 -0.57 -10.75
N VAL A 97 14.98 -0.17 -12.02
CA VAL A 97 16.23 -0.23 -12.74
C VAL A 97 17.08 0.74 -11.95
N SER A 98 17.77 0.21 -10.95
CA SER A 98 18.90 0.88 -10.34
C SER A 98 19.80 1.21 -11.52
N ARG A 99 19.69 2.42 -12.06
CA ARG A 99 20.73 3.00 -12.87
C ARG A 99 21.90 3.11 -11.91
N ILE A 100 22.73 2.07 -11.92
CA ILE A 100 24.11 2.19 -11.50
C ILE A 100 24.62 3.37 -12.34
N PRO A 101 25.07 4.49 -11.74
CA PRO A 101 25.73 5.51 -12.53
C PRO A 101 26.97 4.82 -13.10
N GLU A 102 27.00 4.65 -14.43
CA GLU A 102 28.24 4.36 -15.14
C GLU A 102 29.15 5.57 -14.89
N TYR A 103 30.17 5.37 -14.05
CA TYR A 103 31.30 6.27 -13.89
C TYR A 103 32.35 5.93 -14.94
#